data_AF-A0A5K0WFL9-F1
#
_entry.id   AF-A0A5K0WFL9-F1
#
_cell.length_a   1.000
_cell.length_b   1.000
_cell.length_c   1.000
_cell.angle_alpha   90.00
_cell.angle_beta   90.00
_cell.angle_gamma   90.00
#
_symmetry.space_group_name_H-M   'P 1'
#
loop_
_entity.id
_entity.type
_entity.pdbx_description
1 polymer ?
#
loop_
_entity_poly.entity_id
_entity_poly.type
_entity_poly.pdbx_seq_one_letter_code
_entity_poly.pdbx_strand_id
1 'polypeptide(L)'
;MLDMANTLPPMACRLCFAALVVVLTSSGLVPRATSSGVHLLGRFEGWIERYNRTYKDAHEKEKRFRIFRDNVRLIDSVNGRNLSYSLRENQFADMTDLEFKSTHLGYRRPAAKRCHYHRREGTGFSNANAPLPDSVDWRDGGAVTPVKNQGRC
;
A
#
# COMPACT_ATOMS: atom_id res chain seq x y z
N MET A 1 63.01 45.37 -52.67
CA MET A 1 61.72 46.10 -52.70
C MET A 1 60.66 45.07 -53.07
N LEU A 2 59.92 44.58 -52.06
CA LEU A 2 58.54 44.03 -52.06
C LEU A 2 58.22 42.88 -53.04
N ASP A 3 57.46 41.84 -52.75
CA ASP A 3 56.77 41.33 -51.57
C ASP A 3 56.23 39.92 -51.92
N MET A 4 56.17 39.05 -50.92
CA MET A 4 55.06 38.14 -50.54
C MET A 4 54.14 37.51 -51.62
N ALA A 5 54.15 36.18 -51.71
CA ALA A 5 52.98 35.27 -51.80
C ALA A 5 53.49 33.82 -52.00
N ASN A 6 53.65 32.99 -50.97
CA ASN A 6 52.62 32.21 -50.25
C ASN A 6 51.69 31.38 -51.15
N THR A 7 52.02 30.09 -51.38
CA THR A 7 51.05 29.00 -51.53
C THR A 7 51.69 27.66 -51.10
N LEU A 8 51.04 26.99 -50.14
CA LEU A 8 51.36 25.67 -49.58
C LEU A 8 51.00 24.54 -50.55
N PRO A 9 51.74 23.41 -50.59
CA PRO A 9 51.23 22.14 -51.08
C PRO A 9 50.63 21.28 -49.94
N PRO A 10 49.66 20.40 -50.25
CA PRO A 10 48.80 19.76 -49.25
C PRO A 10 49.36 18.43 -48.68
N MET A 11 49.14 18.28 -47.37
CA MET A 11 48.54 17.09 -46.72
C MET A 11 49.33 15.77 -46.77
N ALA A 12 50.18 15.57 -45.77
CA ALA A 12 50.44 14.24 -45.21
C ALA A 12 49.63 14.11 -43.91
N CYS A 13 48.66 13.20 -43.85
CA CYS A 13 48.03 12.82 -42.58
C CYS A 13 47.89 11.30 -42.49
N ARG A 14 48.52 10.77 -41.45
CA ARG A 14 48.85 9.38 -41.20
C ARG A 14 47.61 8.63 -40.69
N LEU A 15 47.13 7.63 -41.44
CA LEU A 15 46.17 6.65 -40.94
C LEU A 15 46.93 5.40 -40.50
N CYS A 16 47.01 5.17 -39.19
CA CYS A 16 47.10 3.85 -38.53
C CYS A 16 47.23 4.07 -37.01
N PHE A 17 46.13 4.40 -36.34
CA PHE A 17 46.02 4.22 -34.89
C PHE A 17 45.11 3.02 -34.64
N ALA A 18 45.72 1.87 -34.34
CA ALA A 18 45.04 0.72 -33.79
C ALA A 18 44.66 1.05 -32.33
N ALA A 19 43.37 1.24 -32.06
CA ALA A 19 42.84 1.34 -30.70
C ALA A 19 42.21 -0.02 -30.33
N LEU A 20 42.98 -0.80 -29.57
CA LEU A 20 42.54 -2.05 -28.96
C LEU A 20 41.65 -1.70 -27.77
N VAL A 21 40.32 -1.67 -27.97
CA VAL A 21 39.36 -1.44 -26.89
C VAL A 21 39.23 -2.73 -26.09
N VAL A 22 39.99 -2.83 -24.99
CA VAL A 22 39.78 -3.85 -23.98
C VAL A 22 38.48 -3.49 -23.24
N VAL A 23 37.36 -4.08 -23.64
CA VAL A 23 36.11 -4.00 -22.89
C VAL A 23 36.22 -4.93 -21.69
N LEU A 24 36.64 -4.39 -20.55
CA LEU A 24 36.44 -5.04 -19.26
C LEU A 24 34.95 -4.94 -18.91
N THR A 25 34.14 -5.87 -19.43
CA THR A 25 32.80 -6.07 -18.88
C THR A 25 32.98 -6.68 -17.50
N SER A 26 32.95 -5.84 -16.46
CA SER A 26 32.77 -6.33 -15.11
C SER A 26 31.47 -7.11 -15.06
N SER A 27 31.56 -8.40 -14.76
CA SER A 27 30.41 -9.25 -14.41
C SER A 27 29.83 -8.76 -13.09
N GLY A 28 29.15 -7.61 -13.12
CA GLY A 28 28.25 -7.19 -12.07
C GLY A 28 27.05 -8.13 -12.12
N LEU A 29 26.88 -8.95 -11.08
CA LEU A 29 25.64 -9.68 -10.83
C LEU A 29 24.51 -8.65 -10.72
N VAL A 30 23.81 -8.38 -11.81
CA VAL A 30 22.53 -7.70 -11.76
C VAL A 30 21.56 -8.69 -11.11
N PRO A 31 21.01 -8.40 -9.92
CA PRO A 31 20.03 -9.28 -9.31
C PRO A 31 18.84 -9.39 -10.26
N ARG A 32 18.60 -10.58 -10.81
CA ARG A 32 17.47 -10.82 -11.69
C ARG A 32 16.19 -10.71 -10.86
N ALA A 33 15.46 -9.61 -11.06
CA ALA A 33 14.12 -9.47 -10.50
C ALA A 33 13.27 -10.66 -10.98
N THR A 34 12.68 -11.40 -10.03
CA THR A 34 11.79 -12.51 -10.37
C THR A 34 10.49 -11.94 -10.93
N SER A 35 9.87 -12.64 -11.89
CA SER A 35 8.58 -12.22 -12.48
C SER A 35 7.52 -11.94 -11.40
N SER A 36 7.53 -12.74 -10.32
CA SER A 36 6.66 -12.54 -9.15
C SER A 36 6.94 -11.24 -8.40
N GLY A 37 8.22 -10.83 -8.29
CA GLY A 37 8.61 -9.56 -7.67
C GLY A 37 8.15 -8.35 -8.47
N VAL A 38 8.30 -8.40 -9.80
CA VAL A 38 7.83 -7.34 -10.71
C VAL A 38 6.31 -7.21 -10.65
N HIS A 39 5.58 -8.33 -10.66
CA HIS A 39 4.12 -8.32 -10.55
C HIS A 39 3.63 -7.73 -9.23
N LEU A 40 4.29 -8.04 -8.11
CA LEU A 40 3.91 -7.51 -6.81
C LEU A 40 4.20 -6.00 -6.68
N LEU A 41 5.30 -5.52 -7.26
CA LEU A 41 5.59 -4.09 -7.30
C LEU A 41 4.50 -3.32 -8.06
N GLY A 42 4.05 -3.85 -9.21
CA GLY A 42 2.94 -3.27 -9.96
C GLY A 42 1.62 -3.25 -9.17
N ARG A 43 1.30 -4.31 -8.42
CA ARG A 43 0.14 -4.32 -7.49
C ARG A 43 0.25 -3.22 -6.45
N PHE A 44 1.44 -3.02 -5.87
CA PHE A 44 1.67 -1.99 -4.85
C PHE A 44 1.53 -0.58 -5.43
N GLU A 45 2.08 -0.32 -6.61
CA GLU A 45 1.96 0.99 -7.28
C GLU A 45 0.51 1.31 -7.63
N GLY A 46 -0.24 0.37 -8.21
CA GLY A 46 -1.67 0.56 -8.48
C GLY A 46 -2.49 0.73 -7.19
N TRP A 47 -2.09 0.07 -6.10
CA TRP A 47 -2.71 0.26 -4.79
C TRP A 47 -2.42 1.64 -4.19
N ILE A 48 -1.19 2.15 -4.34
CA ILE A 48 -0.79 3.51 -3.91
C ILE A 48 -1.68 4.54 -4.60
N GLU A 49 -1.86 4.42 -5.92
CA GLU A 49 -2.70 5.33 -6.69
C GLU A 49 -4.17 5.25 -6.25
N ARG A 50 -4.71 4.02 -6.15
CA ARG A 50 -6.10 3.78 -5.75
C ARG A 50 -6.46 4.40 -4.39
N TYR A 51 -5.54 4.34 -3.44
CA TYR A 51 -5.75 4.83 -2.07
C TYR A 51 -5.08 6.18 -1.80
N ASN A 52 -4.59 6.86 -2.84
CA ASN A 52 -3.92 8.15 -2.79
C ASN A 52 -2.84 8.21 -1.69
N ARG A 53 -1.96 7.21 -1.68
CA ARG A 53 -0.94 7.03 -0.64
C ARG A 53 0.28 7.88 -0.94
N THR A 54 0.78 8.55 0.08
CA THR A 54 2.02 9.32 0.03
C THR A 54 2.93 8.90 1.19
N TYR A 55 4.23 8.81 0.91
CA TYR A 55 5.24 8.41 1.88
C TYR A 55 6.28 9.51 2.04
N LYS A 56 6.85 9.62 3.25
CA LYS A 56 7.81 10.66 3.60
C LYS A 56 9.07 10.60 2.74
N ASP A 57 9.60 9.40 2.53
CA ASP A 57 10.84 9.15 1.84
C ASP A 57 10.87 7.73 1.23
N ALA A 58 11.91 7.44 0.45
CA ALA A 58 12.08 6.15 -0.19
C ALA A 58 12.23 4.99 0.81
N HIS A 59 12.80 5.26 1.99
CA HIS A 59 12.97 4.23 3.03
C HIS A 59 11.62 3.85 3.65
N GLU A 60 10.74 4.81 3.91
CA GLU A 60 9.38 4.52 4.36
C GLU A 60 8.57 3.81 3.26
N LYS A 61 8.66 4.24 1.99
CA LYS A 61 7.99 3.54 0.88
C LYS A 61 8.43 2.08 0.78
N GLU A 62 9.72 1.81 0.91
CA GLU A 62 10.28 0.46 0.89
C GLU A 62 9.85 -0.37 2.12
N LYS A 63 9.81 0.23 3.32
CA LYS A 63 9.22 -0.42 4.50
C LYS A 63 7.75 -0.79 4.27
N ARG A 64 6.96 0.12 3.71
CA ARG A 64 5.53 -0.05 3.44
C ARG A 64 5.30 -1.10 2.35
N PHE A 65 6.16 -1.17 1.34
CA PHE A 65 6.15 -2.24 0.34
C PHE A 65 6.36 -3.62 0.96
N ARG A 66 7.31 -3.77 1.90
CA ARG A 66 7.52 -5.03 2.61
C ARG A 66 6.29 -5.46 3.41
N ILE A 67 5.66 -4.53 4.12
CA ILE A 67 4.41 -4.79 4.86
C ILE A 67 3.28 -5.19 3.89
N PHE A 68 3.13 -4.45 2.79
CA PHE A 68 2.15 -4.73 1.76
C PHE A 68 2.33 -6.13 1.15
N ARG A 69 3.57 -6.51 0.83
CA ARG A 69 3.90 -7.87 0.37
C ARG A 69 3.42 -8.93 1.36
N ASP A 70 3.73 -8.74 2.64
CA ASP A 70 3.42 -9.73 3.66
C ASP A 70 1.89 -9.83 3.87
N ASN A 71 1.18 -8.70 3.78
CA ASN A 71 -0.29 -8.66 3.78
C ASN A 71 -0.91 -9.29 2.52
N VAL A 72 -0.33 -9.11 1.33
CA VAL A 72 -0.78 -9.77 0.09
C VAL A 72 -0.61 -11.29 0.21
N ARG A 73 0.51 -11.77 0.77
CA ARG A 73 0.70 -13.20 1.05
C ARG A 73 -0.35 -13.75 2.00
N LEU A 74 -0.72 -13.00 3.03
CA LEU A 74 -1.81 -13.36 3.93
C LEU A 74 -3.15 -13.43 3.19
N ILE A 75 -3.46 -12.44 2.35
CA ILE A 75 -4.68 -12.40 1.53
C ILE A 75 -4.75 -13.64 0.62
N ASP A 76 -3.69 -13.90 -0.15
CA ASP A 76 -3.64 -15.00 -1.10
C ASP A 76 -3.76 -16.36 -0.37
N SER A 77 -3.10 -16.50 0.79
CA SER A 77 -3.20 -17.70 1.65
C SER A 77 -4.62 -17.91 2.21
N VAL A 78 -5.26 -16.87 2.72
CA VAL A 78 -6.62 -16.97 3.29
C VAL A 78 -7.65 -17.22 2.20
N ASN A 79 -7.53 -16.56 1.05
CA ASN A 79 -8.46 -16.73 -0.07
C ASN A 79 -8.27 -18.05 -0.82
N GLY A 80 -7.10 -18.69 -0.70
CA GLY A 80 -6.90 -20.07 -1.15
C GLY A 80 -7.63 -21.11 -0.29
N ARG A 81 -8.19 -20.71 0.87
CA ARG A 81 -9.01 -21.56 1.73
C ARG A 81 -10.48 -21.43 1.33
N ASN A 82 -11.24 -22.52 1.39
CA ASN A 82 -12.68 -22.52 1.14
C ASN A 82 -13.47 -21.98 2.35
N LEU A 83 -13.34 -20.68 2.63
CA LEU A 83 -14.03 -19.98 3.71
C LEU A 83 -15.27 -19.24 3.20
N SER A 84 -16.21 -18.93 4.09
CA SER A 84 -17.39 -18.12 3.77
C SER A 84 -17.08 -16.63 3.52
N TYR A 85 -15.81 -16.24 3.60
CA TYR A 85 -15.35 -14.88 3.39
C TYR A 85 -14.01 -14.85 2.65
N SER A 86 -13.72 -13.70 2.03
CA SER A 86 -12.46 -13.42 1.36
C SER A 86 -11.86 -12.10 1.86
N LEU A 87 -10.53 -12.01 1.88
CA LEU A 87 -9.77 -10.79 2.12
C LEU A 87 -9.48 -10.06 0.81
N ARG A 88 -9.22 -8.75 0.91
CA ARG A 88 -8.83 -7.89 -0.21
C ARG A 88 -7.79 -6.88 0.25
N GLU A 89 -7.00 -6.38 -0.71
CA GLU A 89 -6.14 -5.21 -0.53
C GLU A 89 -7.02 -3.97 -0.30
N ASN A 90 -7.30 -3.67 0.96
CA ASN A 90 -8.07 -2.49 1.36
C ASN A 90 -7.12 -1.33 1.72
N GLN A 91 -7.66 -0.23 2.25
CA GLN A 91 -6.86 0.94 2.62
C GLN A 91 -5.78 0.64 3.67
N PHE A 92 -5.86 -0.46 4.43
CA PHE A 92 -4.91 -0.80 5.48
C PHE A 92 -3.81 -1.77 5.02
N ALA A 93 -3.71 -2.06 3.72
CA ALA A 93 -2.81 -3.09 3.21
C ALA A 93 -1.31 -2.79 3.43
N ASP A 94 -0.91 -1.56 3.74
CA ASP A 94 0.48 -1.19 4.09
C ASP A 94 0.73 -1.02 5.60
N MET A 95 -0.22 -1.43 6.44
CA MET A 95 -0.11 -1.39 7.89
C MET A 95 0.15 -2.77 8.48
N THR A 96 0.97 -2.82 9.53
CA THR A 96 1.07 -4.01 10.38
C THR A 96 -0.16 -4.12 11.28
N ASP A 97 -0.43 -5.31 11.80
CA ASP A 97 -1.49 -5.53 12.80
C ASP A 97 -1.34 -4.63 14.03
N LEU A 98 -0.10 -4.39 14.48
CA LEU A 98 0.18 -3.52 15.63
C LEU A 98 -0.07 -2.04 15.32
N GLU A 99 0.31 -1.58 14.13
CA GLU A 99 -0.01 -0.22 13.68
C GLU A 99 -1.52 -0.04 13.56
N PHE A 100 -2.22 -1.02 12.96
CA PHE A 100 -3.68 -0.96 12.82
C PHE A 100 -4.37 -0.92 14.20
N LYS A 101 -3.99 -1.82 15.11
CA LYS A 101 -4.53 -1.88 16.47
C LYS A 101 -4.31 -0.57 17.24
N SER A 102 -3.13 0.03 17.13
CA SER A 102 -2.79 1.23 17.90
C SER A 102 -3.44 2.51 17.37
N THR A 103 -3.90 2.53 16.11
CA THR A 103 -4.40 3.76 15.46
C THR A 103 -5.88 3.71 15.06
N HIS A 104 -6.49 2.53 14.96
CA HIS A 104 -7.88 2.38 14.49
C HIS A 104 -8.80 1.65 15.49
N LEU A 105 -8.26 1.05 16.54
CA LEU A 105 -9.08 0.48 17.62
C LEU A 105 -9.17 1.48 18.78
N GLY A 106 -10.36 2.06 18.95
CA GLY A 106 -10.60 3.11 19.95
C GLY A 106 -11.45 2.70 21.16
N TYR A 107 -11.96 1.46 21.20
CA TYR A 107 -12.85 1.05 22.29
C TYR A 107 -12.10 0.96 23.61
N ARG A 108 -12.45 1.85 24.54
CA ARG A 108 -11.99 1.83 25.93
C ARG A 108 -13.17 1.44 26.80
N ARG A 109 -13.13 0.23 27.36
CA ARG A 109 -14.12 -0.19 28.36
C ARG A 109 -14.06 0.81 29.52
N PRO A 110 -15.15 1.54 29.84
CA PRO A 110 -15.16 2.41 30.99
C PRO A 110 -14.81 1.58 32.23
N ALA A 111 -13.95 2.08 33.11
CA ALA A 111 -13.91 1.58 34.48
C ALA A 111 -15.34 1.58 34.99
N ALA A 112 -15.76 0.53 35.71
CA ALA A 112 -17.11 0.40 36.23
C ALA A 112 -17.44 1.63 37.08
N LYS A 113 -17.96 2.68 36.44
CA LYS A 113 -18.53 3.80 37.15
C LYS A 113 -19.69 3.17 37.88
N ARG A 114 -19.77 3.39 39.19
CA ARG A 114 -21.02 3.19 39.93
C ARG A 114 -22.00 4.14 39.26
N CYS A 115 -22.65 3.67 38.21
CA CYS A 115 -23.70 4.42 37.56
C CYS A 115 -24.73 4.59 38.67
N HIS A 116 -24.89 5.80 39.18
CA HIS A 116 -26.15 6.24 39.76
C HIS A 116 -27.17 6.28 38.61
N TYR A 117 -27.42 5.12 38.01
CA TYR A 117 -28.62 4.91 37.25
C TYR A 117 -29.68 4.97 38.32
N HIS A 118 -30.34 6.12 38.46
CA HIS A 118 -31.66 6.13 39.03
C HIS A 118 -32.41 5.06 38.26
N ARG A 119 -32.65 3.93 38.92
CA ARG A 119 -33.50 2.87 38.42
C ARG A 119 -34.84 3.55 38.18
N ARG A 120 -35.05 4.07 36.96
CA ARG A 120 -36.37 4.43 36.51
C ARG A 120 -37.09 3.09 36.46
N GLU A 121 -37.91 2.83 37.47
CA GLU A 121 -38.91 1.77 37.41
C GLU A 121 -39.66 1.98 36.09
N GLY A 122 -39.42 1.11 35.11
CA GLY A 122 -39.99 1.21 33.76
C GLY A 122 -39.05 0.93 32.58
N THR A 123 -37.73 0.80 32.75
CA THR A 123 -36.81 0.56 31.61
C THR A 123 -36.51 -0.92 31.31
N GLY A 124 -37.39 -1.83 31.73
CA GLY A 124 -37.28 -3.24 31.34
C GLY A 124 -37.74 -3.40 29.90
N PHE A 125 -36.86 -3.82 29.00
CA PHE A 125 -37.28 -4.29 27.68
C PHE A 125 -38.16 -5.53 27.87
N SER A 126 -39.46 -5.40 27.66
CA SER A 126 -40.45 -6.48 27.72
C SER A 126 -40.93 -6.79 26.32
N ASN A 127 -40.29 -7.76 25.67
CA ASN A 127 -40.76 -8.35 24.42
C ASN A 127 -40.63 -9.86 24.52
N ALA A 128 -41.59 -10.50 25.18
CA ALA A 128 -41.54 -11.96 25.34
C ALA A 128 -42.18 -12.72 24.17
N ASN A 129 -43.19 -12.15 23.47
CA ASN A 129 -44.07 -12.93 22.59
C ASN A 129 -44.43 -12.28 21.23
N ALA A 130 -43.72 -11.24 20.79
CA ALA A 130 -44.02 -10.64 19.49
C ALA A 130 -43.40 -11.47 18.35
N PRO A 131 -44.13 -11.75 17.25
CA PRO A 131 -43.53 -12.37 16.07
C PRO A 131 -42.44 -11.46 15.52
N LEU A 132 -41.27 -12.04 15.25
CA LEU A 132 -40.10 -11.33 14.72
C LEU A 132 -39.94 -11.63 13.22
N PRO A 133 -39.46 -10.65 12.44
CA PRO A 133 -39.11 -10.88 11.04
C PRO A 133 -37.87 -11.76 10.91
N ASP A 134 -37.74 -12.49 9.80
CA ASP A 134 -36.58 -13.33 9.50
C ASP A 134 -35.30 -12.52 9.26
N SER A 135 -35.43 -11.27 8.80
CA SER A 135 -34.30 -10.34 8.59
C SER A 135 -34.74 -8.89 8.74
N VAL A 136 -33.84 -8.04 9.26
CA VAL A 136 -34.05 -6.59 9.35
C VAL A 136 -32.83 -5.86 8.81
N ASP A 137 -33.04 -4.93 7.88
CA ASP A 137 -32.03 -3.96 7.45
C ASP A 137 -32.52 -2.53 7.69
N TRP A 138 -31.90 -1.85 8.64
CA TRP A 138 -32.27 -0.47 9.00
C TRP A 138 -31.93 0.56 7.92
N ARG A 139 -31.10 0.19 6.92
CA ARG A 139 -30.81 1.06 5.76
C ARG A 139 -32.06 1.25 4.91
N ASP A 140 -32.87 0.21 4.76
CA ASP A 140 -34.11 0.25 3.98
C ASP A 140 -35.15 1.19 4.60
N GLY A 141 -35.10 1.35 5.93
CA GLY A 141 -35.93 2.29 6.67
C GLY A 141 -35.39 3.72 6.74
N GLY A 142 -34.27 4.04 6.08
CA GLY A 142 -33.66 5.38 6.12
C GLY A 142 -33.10 5.79 7.49
N ALA A 143 -32.99 4.85 8.44
CA ALA A 143 -32.51 5.11 9.79
C ALA A 143 -30.98 5.18 9.90
N VAL A 144 -30.26 4.83 8.83
CA VAL A 144 -28.80 4.74 8.79
C VAL A 144 -28.21 5.83 7.89
N THR A 145 -27.33 6.66 8.45
CA THR A 145 -26.56 7.67 7.69
C THR A 145 -25.46 7.03 6.84
N PRO A 146 -24.89 7.74 5.84
CA PRO A 146 -23.72 7.25 5.11
C PRO A 146 -22.55 6.87 6.02
N VAL A 147 -21.76 5.89 5.57
CA VAL A 147 -20.57 5.40 6.30
C VAL A 147 -19.56 6.54 6.47
N LYS A 148 -19.07 6.72 7.70
CA LYS A 148 -18.07 7.73 8.07
C LYS A 148 -16.69 7.11 8.26
N ASN A 149 -15.64 7.93 8.27
CA ASN A 149 -14.27 7.52 8.60
C ASN A 149 -13.84 8.14 9.93
N GLN A 150 -13.52 7.30 10.92
CA GLN A 150 -13.08 7.75 12.25
C GLN A 150 -11.67 8.36 12.27
N GLY A 151 -10.88 8.14 11.22
CA GLY A 151 -9.49 8.59 11.16
C GLY A 151 -8.60 7.90 12.21
N ARG A 152 -7.61 8.64 12.72
CA ARG A 152 -6.68 8.21 13.77
C ARG A 152 -7.07 8.89 15.09
N CYS A 153 -8.08 8.36 15.76
CA CYS A 153 -8.66 8.91 17.00
C CYS A 153 -8.46 7.95 18.18
#